data_AF-A0A3B9N1Z0-F1
#
_entry.id   AF-A0A3B9N1Z0-F1
#
_cell.length_a   1.000
_cell.length_b   1.000
_cell.length_c   1.000
_cell.angle_alpha   90.00
_cell.angle_beta   90.00
_cell.angle_gamma   90.00
#
_symmetry.space_group_name_H-M   'P 1'
#
loop_
_entity.id
_entity.type
_entity.pdbx_description
1 polymer ?
#
loop_
_entity_poly.entity_id
_entity_poly.type
_entity_poly.pdbx_seq_one_letter_code
_entity_poly.pdbx_strand_id
1 'polypeptide(L)' 'MIITTDVNWTISTDSWISTNQLSGSGNVTISVNCLTSSVTREGEIKITGGGFTKVVYVNQVVGDIILE' A
#
# COMPACT_ATOMS: atom_id res chain seq x y z
N MET A 1 -1.30 -6.18 4.04
CA MET A 1 -1.97 -5.44 5.14
C MET A 1 -3.38 -6.00 5.35
N ILE A 2 -3.99 -5.76 6.51
CA ILE A 2 -5.37 -6.17 6.80
C ILE A 2 -6.22 -4.92 6.91
N ILE A 3 -7.38 -4.91 6.25
CA ILE A 3 -8.43 -3.91 6.44
C ILE A 3 -9.52 -4.56 7.29
N THR A 4 -9.88 -3.92 8.40
CA THR A 4 -10.96 -4.36 9.29
C THR A 4 -12.02 -3.27 9.35
N THR A 5 -13.16 -3.52 8.71
CA THR A 5 -14.27 -2.56 8.60
C THR A 5 -15.55 -3.26 8.18
N ASP A 6 -16.70 -2.64 8.43
CA ASP A 6 -18.04 -3.06 8.04
C ASP A 6 -18.60 -2.25 6.85
N VAL A 7 -17.83 -1.28 6.35
CA VAL A 7 -18.23 -0.41 5.23
C VAL A 7 -17.46 -0.73 3.94
N ASN A 8 -17.92 -0.14 2.84
CA ASN A 8 -17.19 -0.13 1.58
C ASN A 8 -15.97 0.81 1.68
N TRP A 9 -14.89 0.42 1.03
CA TRP A 9 -13.63 1.15 1.04
C TRP A 9 -12.96 1.15 -0.34
N THR A 10 -12.08 2.13 -0.56
CA THR A 10 -11.23 2.29 -1.74
C THR A 10 -9.79 2.54 -1.31
N ILE A 11 -8.84 2.15 -2.14
CA ILE A 11 -7.40 2.33 -1.96
C ILE A 11 -6.87 3.18 -3.10
N SER A 12 -6.05 4.17 -2.79
CA SER A 12 -5.20 4.88 -3.74
C SER A 12 -3.74 4.74 -3.32
N THR A 13 -2.86 4.48 -4.27
CA THR A 13 -1.42 4.27 -4.05
C THR A 13 -0.59 5.06 -5.03
N ASP A 14 0.69 5.26 -4.71
CA ASP A 14 1.67 5.75 -5.67
C ASP A 14 1.91 4.73 -6.81
N SER A 15 2.36 5.22 -7.95
CA SER A 15 2.49 4.44 -9.20
C SER A 15 3.42 3.23 -9.13
N TRP A 16 4.34 3.20 -8.16
CA TRP A 16 5.29 2.11 -7.95
C TRP A 16 4.82 1.11 -6.87
N ILE A 17 3.66 1.35 -6.28
CA ILE A 17 2.99 0.47 -5.32
C ILE A 17 1.73 -0.08 -5.98
N SER A 18 1.58 -1.39 -5.97
CA SER A 18 0.40 -2.10 -6.47
C SER A 18 -0.25 -2.91 -5.35
N THR A 19 -1.56 -3.11 -5.48
CA THR A 19 -2.35 -3.93 -4.55
C THR A 19 -3.21 -4.92 -5.34
N ASN A 20 -3.63 -6.01 -4.73
CA ASN A 20 -4.52 -6.99 -5.38
C ASN A 20 -5.95 -6.45 -5.57
N GLN A 21 -6.36 -5.44 -4.83
CA GLN A 21 -7.68 -4.82 -4.90
C GLN A 21 -7.59 -3.33 -4.58
N LEU A 22 -8.21 -2.49 -5.41
CA LEU A 22 -8.30 -1.04 -5.17
C LEU A 22 -9.62 -0.64 -4.50
N SER A 23 -10.53 -1.58 -4.31
CA SER A 23 -11.79 -1.38 -3.60
C SER A 23 -12.34 -2.71 -3.08
N GLY A 24 -13.25 -2.61 -2.13
CA GLY A 24 -13.95 -3.76 -1.58
C GLY A 24 -14.86 -3.36 -0.43
N SER A 25 -15.29 -4.36 0.32
CA SER A 25 -16.17 -4.20 1.47
C SER A 25 -15.79 -5.19 2.55
N GLY A 26 -16.13 -4.85 3.79
CA GLY A 26 -15.88 -5.76 4.91
C GLY A 26 -14.39 -5.95 5.22
N ASN A 27 -14.12 -7.00 5.98
CA ASN A 27 -12.77 -7.38 6.37
C ASN A 27 -12.05 -8.10 5.23
N VAL A 28 -10.84 -7.67 4.90
CA VAL A 28 -10.04 -8.30 3.83
C VAL A 28 -8.55 -8.24 4.12
N THR A 29 -7.81 -9.17 3.52
CA THR A 29 -6.34 -9.12 3.45
C THR A 29 -5.93 -8.57 2.08
N ILE A 30 -5.19 -7.47 2.09
CA ILE A 30 -4.63 -6.82 0.90
C ILE A 30 -3.17 -7.21 0.75
N SER A 31 -2.82 -7.76 -0.40
CA SER A 31 -1.42 -7.97 -0.80
C SER A 31 -0.89 -6.70 -1.43
N VAL A 32 0.29 -6.26 -1.01
CA VAL A 32 0.96 -5.05 -1.50
C VAL A 32 2.27 -5.47 -2.16
N ASN A 33 2.53 -4.96 -3.35
CA ASN A 33 3.78 -5.18 -4.08
C ASN A 33 4.38 -3.83 -4.48
N CYS A 34 5.66 -3.65 -4.20
CA CYS A 34 6.41 -2.45 -4.56
C CYS A 34 7.43 -2.80 -5.64
N LEU A 35 7.47 -2.03 -6.72
CA LEU A 35 8.51 -2.17 -7.74
C LEU A 35 9.89 -1.97 -7.12
N THR A 36 10.92 -2.61 -7.66
CA THR A 36 12.31 -2.39 -7.21
C THR A 36 12.76 -0.97 -7.54
N SER A 37 13.68 -0.44 -6.73
CA SER A 37 14.26 0.90 -6.92
C SER A 37 15.76 0.88 -6.61
N SER A 38 16.54 1.64 -7.37
CA SER A 38 17.97 1.86 -7.10
C SER A 38 18.22 3.07 -6.18
N VAL A 39 17.15 3.73 -5.72
CA VAL A 39 17.19 4.84 -4.77
C VAL A 39 16.17 4.62 -3.66
N THR A 40 16.43 5.18 -2.48
CA THR A 40 15.43 5.24 -1.43
C THR A 40 14.28 6.13 -1.86
N ARG A 41 13.05 5.68 -1.63
CA ARG A 41 11.84 6.46 -1.90
C ARG A 41 10.76 6.21 -0.86
N GLU A 42 9.96 7.25 -0.64
CA GLU A 42 8.81 7.24 0.22
C GLU A 42 7.53 7.32 -0.61
N GLY A 43 6.46 6.71 -0.11
CA GLY A 43 5.15 6.75 -0.75
C GLY A 43 4.02 6.40 0.20
N GLU A 44 2.81 6.51 -0.30
CA GLU A 44 1.60 6.38 0.50
C GLU A 44 0.61 5.37 -0.09
N ILE A 45 -0.05 4.67 0.83
CA ILE A 45 -1.25 3.88 0.56
C ILE A 45 -2.37 4.53 1.38
N LYS A 46 -3.31 5.17 0.70
CA LYS A 46 -4.45 5.83 1.32
C LYS A 46 -5.70 4.97 1.17
N ILE A 47 -6.33 4.65 2.29
CA ILE A 47 -7.59 3.91 2.37
C ILE A 47 -8.70 4.87 2.81
N THR A 48 -9.80 4.90 2.06
CA THR A 48 -10.98 5.72 2.36
C THR A 48 -12.23 4.86 2.35
N GLY A 49 -13.10 5.02 3.33
CA GLY A 49 -14.38 4.28 3.41
C GLY A 49 -15.22 4.79 4.58
N GLY A 50 -16.56 4.74 4.48
CA GLY A 50 -17.48 5.06 5.58
C GLY A 50 -17.17 6.32 6.40
N GLY A 51 -16.61 7.37 5.77
CA GLY A 51 -16.22 8.62 6.44
C GLY A 51 -14.83 8.63 7.10
N PHE A 52 -14.09 7.51 7.12
CA PHE A 52 -12.71 7.48 7.58
C PHE A 52 -11.71 7.61 6.43
N THR A 53 -10.52 8.09 6.77
CA THR A 53 -9.32 8.06 5.93
C THR A 53 -8.16 7.55 6.76
N LYS A 54 -7.43 6.55 6.25
CA LYS A 54 -6.20 6.03 6.83
C LYS A 54 -5.10 6.12 5.78
N VAL A 55 -3.90 6.49 6.22
CA VAL A 55 -2.71 6.56 5.37
C VAL A 55 -1.67 5.62 5.95
N VAL A 56 -1.13 4.75 5.10
CA VAL A 56 0.01 3.89 5.42
C VAL A 56 1.20 4.42 4.64
N TYR A 57 2.25 4.80 5.36
CA TYR A 57 3.49 5.26 4.78
C TYR A 57 4.38 4.07 4.43
N VAL A 58 4.95 4.09 3.23
CA VAL A 58 5.87 3.08 2.70
C VAL A 58 7.23 3.74 2.54
N ASN A 59 8.23 3.22 3.25
CA ASN A 59 9.63 3.58 3.04
C ASN A 59 10.34 2.42 2.36
N GLN A 60 10.70 2.60 1.09
CA GLN A 60 11.49 1.64 0.34
C GLN A 60 12.95 2.10 0.33
N VAL A 61 13.79 1.41 1.10
CA VAL A 61 15.24 1.61 1.06
C VAL A 61 15.83 0.96 -0.18
N VAL A 62 16.91 1.54 -0.71
CA VAL A 62 17.70 0.89 -1.76
C VAL A 62 18.17 -0.48 -1.28
N GLY A 63 18.10 -1.49 -2.15
CA GLY A 63 18.67 -2.80 -1.84
C GLY A 63 20.20 -2.69 -1.77
N ASP A 64 20.80 -3.32 -0.76
CA ASP A 64 22.26 -3.38 -0.67
C ASP A 64 22.84 -4.03 -1.94
N ILE A 65 23.81 -3.36 -2.56
CA ILE A 65 24.63 -4.00 -3.60
C ILE A 65 25.62 -4.90 -2.86
N ILE A 66 25.34 -6.19 -2.82
CA ILE A 66 26.32 -7.19 -2.39
C ILE A 66 27.23 -7.46 -3.59
N LEU A 67 28.49 -7.00 -3.51
CA LEU A 67 29.55 -7.44 -4.42
C LEU A 67 30.13 -8.72 -3.82
N GLU A 68 29.85 -9.86 -4.44
CA GLU A 68 30.58 -11.13 -4.23
C GLU A 68 31.79 -11.23 -5.16
#